data_AF-A0AAC9B2U4-F1
#
_entry.id   AF-A0AAC9B2U4-F1
#
_cell.length_a   1.000
_cell.length_b   1.000
_cell.length_c   1.000
_cell.angle_alpha   90.00
_cell.angle_beta   90.00
_cell.angle_gamma   90.00
#
_symmetry.space_group_name_H-M   'P 1'
#
loop_
_entity.id
_entity.type
_entity.pdbx_description
1 polymer ?
#
loop_
_entity_poly.entity_id
_entity_poly.type
_entity_poly.pdbx_seq_one_letter_code
_entity_poly.pdbx_strand_id
1 'polypeptide(L)'
;MRKWRKHLAQALLIGAGLLVALSGATTSVFANADGTTNVKNDKATVKPVHGVTSNSIRGVDISSLQAELNAGVKFYGYNGKQQDILQTLEDSGVNYVRLRIWNDPYDSDGHTYGGGDATLDNAVKTAKDATSHHMKVLLDLQYSDFWADPAKQALPKAWKNYTFAQKKTAVYDYTEKVLKTMKAAGVDVGMVQVGNETTKGMMQEKDPAKYMQFIAEGVNAVHKYAPNALAAVHYESPTASSFAKIAAELKTNKVKYDVMGATFYPHWNGPDSKLIGAEKVITQTYEKKFAVMEMSYPYTTDDMDGQSNIVGSIANPPFPISVQGQANAISDTWKTVMQNGNGKGLGGFYWEPAWIPVKAGWDNYQFNRDASVKYGTGWATKYAAKYYGDAGYSDQEANVNQYWGASSYDNQALFDPHGYPLQSLLTFKKMITNNYVSKSAKSPVDRYVAKKNNAYAYTFKGSNDNFTFKKAFAVSSLKGIYKIDKAEYVVKADGKTYLYYHITSGKKTGWIWHSYLQKKPNKIAKTTKVNYKHRYVVKNKKGNVYGFQGGSNDFQFVTLHYLKNYPKTHFVVTRVTYVKKYDGKTYKYYYVHSLNGKVHGYVWNGYLK
;
A
#
# COMPACT_ATOMS: atom_id res chain seq x y z
N MET A 1 53.09 8.95 18.26
CA MET A 1 53.43 9.43 16.91
C MET A 1 52.45 8.85 15.90
N ARG A 2 51.74 9.74 15.16
CA ARG A 2 51.28 9.63 13.74
C ARG A 2 50.85 8.24 13.22
N LYS A 3 49.60 7.98 12.79
CA LYS A 3 48.82 8.45 11.60
C LYS A 3 48.41 7.18 10.81
N TRP A 4 47.13 6.82 10.71
CA TRP A 4 46.17 7.15 9.62
C TRP A 4 46.34 6.41 8.27
N ARG A 5 45.21 5.83 7.82
CA ARG A 5 44.79 5.32 6.47
C ARG A 5 45.11 3.83 6.18
N LYS A 6 44.19 2.97 5.70
CA LYS A 6 43.15 3.14 4.66
C LYS A 6 41.90 2.24 4.84
N HIS A 7 40.86 2.64 4.10
CA HIS A 7 39.45 2.22 4.04
C HIS A 7 39.12 0.92 3.28
N LEU A 8 37.85 0.48 3.49
CA LEU A 8 36.88 -0.14 2.56
C LEU A 8 36.89 -1.66 2.29
N ALA A 9 35.92 -2.34 2.92
CA ALA A 9 35.05 -3.38 2.32
C ALA A 9 33.73 -3.39 3.14
N GLN A 10 32.65 -2.77 2.66
CA GLN A 10 31.50 -3.43 2.01
C GLN A 10 31.10 -4.79 2.59
N ALA A 11 29.91 -4.83 3.23
CA ALA A 11 28.76 -5.69 2.89
C ALA A 11 28.10 -6.39 4.09
N LEU A 12 26.83 -6.06 4.29
CA LEU A 12 25.70 -6.97 4.52
C LEU A 12 25.81 -7.99 5.67
N LEU A 13 25.07 -7.72 6.75
CA LEU A 13 24.21 -8.68 7.46
C LEU A 13 23.43 -7.89 8.53
N ILE A 14 22.27 -7.35 8.16
CA ILE A 14 21.24 -6.94 9.12
C ILE A 14 20.07 -7.85 8.79
N GLY A 15 20.02 -9.00 9.47
CA GLY A 15 18.80 -9.77 9.57
C GLY A 15 17.92 -9.07 10.60
N ALA A 16 16.76 -8.59 10.17
CA ALA A 16 15.70 -8.26 11.11
C ALA A 16 15.09 -9.60 11.54
N GLY A 17 15.21 -9.92 12.84
CA GLY A 17 14.85 -11.22 13.42
C GLY A 17 15.90 -11.69 14.42
N LEU A 18 15.77 -11.19 15.66
CA LEU A 18 16.53 -11.52 16.88
C LEU A 18 18.06 -11.51 16.79
N LEU A 19 18.66 -10.37 17.14
CA LEU A 19 19.97 -10.35 17.81
C LEU A 19 20.24 -9.00 18.48
N VAL A 20 19.53 -8.67 19.57
CA VAL A 20 20.05 -7.77 20.62
C VAL A 20 19.41 -8.16 21.96
N ALA A 21 20.06 -9.03 22.72
CA ALA A 21 20.02 -8.89 24.17
C ALA A 21 20.96 -7.74 24.51
N LEU A 22 20.42 -6.68 25.09
CA LEU A 22 21.14 -5.47 25.50
C LEU A 22 22.29 -5.82 26.46
N SER A 23 23.54 -5.79 25.97
CA SER A 23 24.71 -5.53 26.81
C SER A 23 24.97 -4.02 26.82
N GLY A 24 24.17 -3.32 27.63
CA GLY A 24 24.33 -1.91 27.88
C GLY A 24 23.25 -1.48 28.84
N ALA A 25 23.60 -1.26 30.11
CA ALA A 25 22.73 -0.59 31.06
C ALA A 25 22.43 0.82 30.51
N THR A 26 21.34 0.95 29.76
CA THR A 26 20.75 2.23 29.39
C THR A 26 19.61 2.47 30.35
N THR A 27 19.69 3.57 31.09
CA THR A 27 18.67 4.03 32.03
C THR A 27 17.33 4.17 31.32
N SER A 28 16.45 3.18 31.50
CA SER A 28 15.03 3.29 31.18
C SER A 28 14.46 4.46 31.96
N VAL A 29 13.77 5.38 31.29
CA VAL A 29 12.86 6.29 32.00
C VAL A 29 11.70 5.40 32.40
N PHE A 30 11.61 5.07 33.68
CA PHE A 30 10.52 4.23 34.19
C PHE A 30 9.20 4.99 34.00
N ALA A 31 8.17 4.28 33.52
CA ALA A 31 6.80 4.77 33.65
C ALA A 31 6.49 5.01 35.14
N ASN A 32 5.45 5.79 35.45
CA ASN A 32 4.94 5.86 36.82
C ASN A 32 4.68 4.42 37.34
N ALA A 33 4.91 4.17 38.63
CA ALA A 33 4.77 2.84 39.23
C ALA A 33 3.39 2.19 39.01
N ASP A 34 2.36 3.00 38.75
CA ASP A 34 0.99 2.59 38.43
C ASP A 34 0.69 2.45 36.93
N GLY A 35 1.68 2.68 36.06
CA GLY A 35 1.55 2.66 34.60
C GLY A 35 0.77 3.85 34.03
N THR A 36 0.47 4.87 34.84
CA THR A 36 -0.28 6.03 34.36
C THR A 36 0.50 6.79 33.30
N THR A 37 -0.16 6.99 32.16
CA THR A 37 0.33 7.80 31.06
C THR A 37 -0.72 8.85 30.72
N ASN A 38 -0.29 10.07 30.38
CA ASN A 38 -1.21 11.11 29.89
C ASN A 38 -1.41 11.05 28.36
N VAL A 39 -0.81 10.06 27.70
CA VAL A 39 -0.71 9.96 26.23
C VAL A 39 -2.05 9.72 25.54
N LYS A 40 -3.07 9.19 26.23
CA LYS A 40 -4.42 9.07 25.66
C LYS A 40 -5.04 10.42 25.27
N ASN A 41 -4.58 11.50 25.91
CA ASN A 41 -5.04 12.87 25.63
C ASN A 41 -4.19 13.56 24.54
N ASP A 42 -3.07 12.96 24.13
CA ASP A 42 -2.20 13.50 23.09
C ASP A 42 -2.93 13.52 21.75
N LYS A 43 -2.78 14.62 21.02
CA LYS A 43 -3.41 14.80 19.71
C LYS A 43 -2.48 14.33 18.60
N ALA A 44 -3.05 13.63 17.61
CA ALA A 44 -2.38 13.33 16.36
C ALA A 44 -3.08 14.01 15.17
N THR A 45 -2.28 14.73 14.39
CA THR A 45 -2.65 15.30 13.10
C THR A 45 -2.21 14.37 11.99
N VAL A 46 -3.15 13.98 11.14
CA VAL A 46 -2.92 13.07 10.00
C VAL A 46 -3.50 13.73 8.77
N LYS A 47 -2.73 13.73 7.68
CA LYS A 47 -3.18 14.19 6.37
C LYS A 47 -3.63 12.98 5.54
N PRO A 48 -4.62 13.14 4.65
CA PRO A 48 -4.93 12.13 3.65
C PRO A 48 -3.69 11.74 2.85
N VAL A 49 -3.56 10.46 2.55
CA VAL A 49 -2.40 9.89 1.86
C VAL A 49 -2.77 9.56 0.42
N HIS A 50 -2.05 10.14 -0.53
CA HIS A 50 -2.28 9.90 -1.96
C HIS A 50 -2.36 8.40 -2.28
N GLY A 51 -3.38 8.00 -3.02
CA GLY A 51 -3.59 6.61 -3.40
C GLY A 51 -4.32 5.75 -2.37
N VAL A 52 -4.41 6.18 -1.10
CA VAL A 52 -5.18 5.46 -0.08
C VAL A 52 -6.67 5.78 -0.23
N THR A 53 -7.47 4.74 -0.44
CA THR A 53 -8.93 4.82 -0.57
C THR A 53 -9.58 3.93 0.48
N SER A 54 -10.91 3.99 0.61
CA SER A 54 -11.69 3.09 1.49
C SER A 54 -11.40 1.61 1.23
N ASN A 55 -11.08 1.24 -0.02
CA ASN A 55 -10.78 -0.12 -0.45
C ASN A 55 -9.33 -0.57 -0.15
N SER A 56 -8.42 0.35 0.17
CA SER A 56 -7.05 -0.01 0.56
C SER A 56 -7.07 -0.80 1.87
N ILE A 57 -6.19 -1.78 2.02
CA ILE A 57 -6.01 -2.56 3.26
C ILE A 57 -5.44 -1.63 4.33
N ARG A 58 -6.14 -1.54 5.46
CA ARG A 58 -5.76 -0.81 6.67
C ARG A 58 -5.94 -1.78 7.82
N GLY A 59 -5.01 -2.73 7.90
CA GLY A 59 -5.14 -3.87 8.79
C GLY A 59 -4.37 -3.70 10.09
N VAL A 60 -4.71 -4.55 11.05
CA VAL A 60 -3.96 -4.75 12.29
C VAL A 60 -3.81 -6.24 12.59
N ASP A 61 -2.69 -6.66 13.18
CA ASP A 61 -2.53 -7.98 13.78
C ASP A 61 -2.90 -7.90 15.26
N ILE A 62 -3.92 -8.64 15.68
CA ILE A 62 -4.41 -8.66 17.07
C ILE A 62 -4.47 -10.10 17.59
N SER A 63 -3.49 -10.92 17.22
CA SER A 63 -3.54 -12.35 17.55
C SER A 63 -3.41 -12.61 19.06
N SER A 64 -2.82 -11.68 19.82
CA SER A 64 -2.77 -11.74 21.29
C SER A 64 -4.12 -11.49 21.98
N LEU A 65 -5.12 -10.96 21.28
CA LEU A 65 -6.35 -10.42 21.87
C LEU A 65 -7.07 -11.41 22.79
N GLN A 66 -7.23 -12.67 22.38
CA GLN A 66 -7.97 -13.64 23.20
C GLN A 66 -7.24 -13.95 24.50
N ALA A 67 -5.90 -14.07 24.47
CA ALA A 67 -5.10 -14.25 25.68
C ALA A 67 -5.29 -13.07 26.65
N GLU A 68 -5.27 -11.84 26.12
CA GLU A 68 -5.47 -10.64 26.94
C GLU A 68 -6.87 -10.56 27.57
N LEU A 69 -7.92 -10.79 26.78
CA LEU A 69 -9.30 -10.79 27.27
C LEU A 69 -9.50 -11.87 28.34
N ASN A 70 -8.92 -13.06 28.15
CA ASN A 70 -8.96 -14.16 29.12
C ASN A 70 -8.23 -13.80 30.43
N ALA A 71 -7.18 -12.98 30.35
CA ALA A 71 -6.46 -12.47 31.51
C ALA A 71 -7.16 -11.27 32.19
N GLY A 72 -8.25 -10.77 31.62
CA GLY A 72 -9.08 -9.70 32.20
C GLY A 72 -8.72 -8.30 31.72
N VAL A 73 -7.89 -8.17 30.68
CA VAL A 73 -7.61 -6.88 30.02
C VAL A 73 -8.91 -6.30 29.46
N LYS A 74 -9.05 -4.97 29.54
CA LYS A 74 -10.23 -4.24 29.09
C LYS A 74 -9.84 -3.13 28.14
N PHE A 75 -10.67 -2.92 27.12
CA PHE A 75 -10.50 -1.84 26.15
C PHE A 75 -11.64 -0.83 26.24
N TYR A 76 -11.36 0.37 25.78
CA TYR A 76 -12.27 1.51 25.88
C TYR A 76 -12.44 2.20 24.52
N GLY A 77 -13.52 2.98 24.38
CA GLY A 77 -13.70 3.90 23.27
C GLY A 77 -13.09 5.28 23.55
N TYR A 78 -13.07 6.15 22.54
CA TYR A 78 -12.61 7.54 22.68
C TYR A 78 -13.43 8.39 23.67
N ASN A 79 -14.62 7.92 24.06
CA ASN A 79 -15.46 8.55 25.08
C ASN A 79 -15.09 8.11 26.52
N GLY A 80 -14.08 7.25 26.67
CA GLY A 80 -13.62 6.70 27.96
C GLY A 80 -14.48 5.59 28.53
N LYS A 81 -15.51 5.11 27.82
CA LYS A 81 -16.33 3.97 28.25
C LYS A 81 -15.76 2.66 27.75
N GLN A 82 -15.89 1.60 28.53
CA GLN A 82 -15.50 0.25 28.11
C GLN A 82 -16.24 -0.11 26.82
N GLN A 83 -15.51 -0.61 25.82
CA GLN A 83 -16.02 -0.90 24.49
C GLN A 83 -15.33 -2.15 23.94
N ASP A 84 -16.02 -2.88 23.09
CA ASP A 84 -15.37 -3.91 22.27
C ASP A 84 -14.24 -3.27 21.46
N ILE A 85 -13.03 -3.85 21.55
CA ILE A 85 -11.87 -3.37 20.80
C ILE A 85 -12.13 -3.36 19.30
N LEU A 86 -12.86 -4.34 18.77
CA LEU A 86 -13.15 -4.42 17.33
C LEU A 86 -14.04 -3.27 16.87
N GLN A 87 -15.00 -2.84 17.69
CA GLN A 87 -15.76 -1.61 17.45
C GLN A 87 -14.83 -0.38 17.44
N THR A 88 -13.88 -0.29 18.39
CA THR A 88 -12.91 0.82 18.43
C THR A 88 -12.01 0.85 17.19
N LEU A 89 -11.57 -0.33 16.71
CA LEU A 89 -10.78 -0.47 15.49
C LEU A 89 -11.61 -0.09 14.24
N GLU A 90 -12.87 -0.53 14.14
CA GLU A 90 -13.79 -0.18 13.05
C GLU A 90 -14.05 1.33 12.99
N ASP A 91 -14.37 1.93 14.15
CA ASP A 91 -14.57 3.38 14.30
C ASP A 91 -13.35 4.18 13.85
N SER A 92 -12.17 3.59 14.04
CA SER A 92 -10.86 4.14 13.66
C SER A 92 -10.46 3.86 12.22
N GLY A 93 -11.30 3.17 11.44
CA GLY A 93 -11.13 2.96 10.00
C GLY A 93 -10.31 1.73 9.61
N VAL A 94 -10.03 0.83 10.56
CA VAL A 94 -9.46 -0.49 10.29
C VAL A 94 -10.48 -1.33 9.51
N ASN A 95 -10.02 -2.06 8.50
CA ASN A 95 -10.90 -2.90 7.65
C ASN A 95 -10.36 -4.32 7.46
N TYR A 96 -9.31 -4.68 8.20
CA TYR A 96 -8.67 -5.98 8.12
C TYR A 96 -8.07 -6.37 9.47
N VAL A 97 -8.17 -7.65 9.82
CA VAL A 97 -7.50 -8.25 10.96
C VAL A 97 -6.57 -9.35 10.47
N ARG A 98 -5.31 -9.33 10.88
CA ARG A 98 -4.34 -10.40 10.69
C ARG A 98 -4.28 -11.26 11.95
N LEU A 99 -4.20 -12.57 11.76
CA LEU A 99 -4.13 -13.55 12.86
C LEU A 99 -3.05 -14.58 12.55
N ARG A 100 -1.98 -14.60 13.34
CA ARG A 100 -1.01 -15.71 13.34
C ARG A 100 -1.66 -16.96 13.92
N ILE A 101 -1.34 -18.11 13.34
CA ILE A 101 -1.86 -19.41 13.74
C ILE A 101 -0.70 -20.41 13.80
N TRP A 102 -0.49 -20.98 14.97
CA TRP A 102 0.43 -22.08 15.21
C TRP A 102 -0.27 -23.43 15.16
N ASN A 103 0.49 -24.46 14.79
CA ASN A 103 -0.01 -25.81 14.62
C ASN A 103 -0.45 -26.41 15.96
N ASP A 104 0.43 -26.38 16.96
CA ASP A 104 0.19 -26.88 18.32
C ASP A 104 1.08 -26.16 19.35
N PRO A 105 0.68 -24.97 19.85
CA PRO A 105 1.53 -24.14 20.71
C PRO A 105 1.52 -24.55 22.19
N TYR A 106 1.57 -25.85 22.45
CA TYR A 106 1.57 -26.44 23.80
C TYR A 106 2.66 -27.49 23.97
N ASP A 107 3.13 -27.68 25.21
CA ASP A 107 3.90 -28.86 25.58
C ASP A 107 2.99 -30.10 25.75
N SER A 108 3.59 -31.25 26.06
CA SER A 108 2.85 -32.50 26.25
C SER A 108 1.88 -32.49 27.43
N ASP A 109 2.08 -31.59 28.37
CA ASP A 109 1.26 -31.45 29.58
C ASP A 109 0.14 -30.41 29.39
N GLY A 110 0.06 -29.78 28.20
CA GLY A 110 -0.95 -28.80 27.84
C GLY A 110 -0.62 -27.37 28.28
N HIS A 111 0.63 -27.07 28.66
CA HIS A 111 1.03 -25.70 28.98
C HIS A 111 1.29 -24.89 27.72
N THR A 112 0.71 -23.69 27.64
CA THR A 112 0.89 -22.78 26.49
C THR A 112 2.33 -22.31 26.36
N TYR A 113 2.81 -22.18 25.13
CA TYR A 113 4.09 -21.55 24.81
C TYR A 113 4.07 -20.03 24.94
N GLY A 114 2.88 -19.44 25.14
CA GLY A 114 2.71 -17.99 25.24
C GLY A 114 2.43 -17.36 23.88
N GLY A 115 2.96 -16.17 23.66
CA GLY A 115 2.90 -15.42 22.41
C GLY A 115 1.48 -15.14 21.91
N GLY A 116 0.54 -14.95 22.83
CA GLY A 116 -0.86 -14.69 22.54
C GLY A 116 -1.75 -15.94 22.45
N ASP A 117 -1.21 -17.13 22.77
CA ASP A 117 -1.94 -18.40 22.69
C ASP A 117 -2.59 -18.60 21.31
N ALA A 118 -1.76 -18.45 20.27
CA ALA A 118 -2.18 -18.32 18.86
C ALA A 118 -2.65 -19.65 18.22
N THR A 119 -3.66 -20.25 18.83
CA THR A 119 -4.33 -21.47 18.37
C THR A 119 -5.33 -21.18 17.25
N LEU A 120 -5.70 -22.23 16.50
CA LEU A 120 -6.80 -22.14 15.54
C LEU A 120 -8.12 -21.70 16.23
N ASP A 121 -8.40 -22.19 17.43
CA ASP A 121 -9.65 -21.88 18.14
C ASP A 121 -9.74 -20.41 18.55
N ASN A 122 -8.65 -19.85 19.09
CA ASN A 122 -8.61 -18.42 19.42
C ASN A 122 -8.64 -17.56 18.15
N ALA A 123 -7.98 -17.99 17.08
CA ALA A 123 -8.07 -17.31 15.79
C ALA A 123 -9.51 -17.32 15.23
N VAL A 124 -10.25 -18.43 15.32
CA VAL A 124 -11.65 -18.51 14.87
C VAL A 124 -12.54 -17.54 15.65
N LYS A 125 -12.37 -17.45 16.98
CA LYS A 125 -13.14 -16.49 17.81
C LYS A 125 -12.91 -15.05 17.33
N THR A 126 -11.65 -14.62 17.29
CA THR A 126 -11.31 -13.25 16.85
C THR A 126 -11.73 -12.99 15.40
N ALA A 127 -11.57 -13.96 14.50
CA ALA A 127 -11.91 -13.83 13.09
C ALA A 127 -13.42 -13.67 12.85
N LYS A 128 -14.24 -14.40 13.63
CA LYS A 128 -15.70 -14.30 13.59
C LYS A 128 -16.16 -12.92 14.05
N ASP A 129 -15.60 -12.45 15.16
CA ASP A 129 -15.95 -11.14 15.71
C ASP A 129 -15.49 -10.02 14.75
N ALA A 130 -14.30 -10.14 14.15
CA ALA A 130 -13.81 -9.21 13.13
C ALA A 130 -14.74 -9.13 11.90
N THR A 131 -15.27 -10.28 11.46
CA THR A 131 -16.24 -10.34 10.36
C THR A 131 -17.54 -9.59 10.72
N SER A 132 -18.00 -9.70 11.97
CA SER A 132 -19.19 -8.98 12.44
C SER A 132 -19.00 -7.45 12.51
N HIS A 133 -17.74 -7.00 12.57
CA HIS A 133 -17.31 -5.60 12.51
C HIS A 133 -16.83 -5.17 11.11
N HIS A 134 -17.31 -5.84 10.06
CA HIS A 134 -17.03 -5.50 8.65
C HIS A 134 -15.53 -5.50 8.29
N MET A 135 -14.72 -6.25 9.03
CA MET A 135 -13.30 -6.44 8.74
C MET A 135 -13.08 -7.78 8.06
N LYS A 136 -12.24 -7.77 7.04
CA LYS A 136 -11.74 -9.00 6.44
C LYS A 136 -10.67 -9.62 7.30
N VAL A 137 -10.43 -10.92 7.13
CA VAL A 137 -9.41 -11.64 7.90
C VAL A 137 -8.25 -12.09 7.00
N LEU A 138 -7.03 -11.83 7.46
CA LEU A 138 -5.78 -12.40 6.97
C LEU A 138 -5.37 -13.52 7.93
N LEU A 139 -5.26 -14.74 7.43
CA LEU A 139 -4.75 -15.87 8.20
C LEU A 139 -3.26 -16.03 7.94
N ASP A 140 -2.42 -15.81 8.95
CA ASP A 140 -0.98 -16.09 8.90
C ASP A 140 -0.70 -17.50 9.42
N LEU A 141 -0.53 -18.45 8.49
CA LEU A 141 -0.20 -19.82 8.83
C LEU A 141 1.33 -19.95 8.89
N GLN A 142 1.87 -20.06 10.11
CA GLN A 142 3.32 -20.07 10.30
C GLN A 142 3.96 -21.43 9.99
N TYR A 143 3.18 -22.51 10.04
CA TYR A 143 3.65 -23.89 9.89
C TYR A 143 4.77 -24.24 10.89
N SER A 144 4.55 -23.84 12.13
CA SER A 144 5.39 -24.07 13.31
C SER A 144 4.46 -24.10 14.53
N ASP A 145 4.88 -24.75 15.60
CA ASP A 145 4.16 -24.73 16.88
C ASP A 145 4.44 -23.46 17.69
N PHE A 146 5.44 -22.67 17.29
CA PHE A 146 5.75 -21.38 17.91
C PHE A 146 6.32 -20.41 16.88
N TRP A 147 6.72 -19.20 17.29
CA TRP A 147 7.21 -18.14 16.40
C TRP A 147 8.06 -18.65 15.23
N ALA A 148 7.68 -18.28 14.00
CA ALA A 148 8.47 -18.48 12.80
C ALA A 148 8.98 -17.13 12.27
N ASP A 149 10.29 -17.00 12.13
CA ASP A 149 11.00 -15.81 11.64
C ASP A 149 12.27 -16.22 10.86
N PRO A 150 13.11 -15.31 10.35
CA PRO A 150 14.29 -15.68 9.57
C PRO A 150 15.34 -16.46 10.35
N ALA A 151 15.40 -16.32 11.68
CA ALA A 151 16.31 -17.07 12.54
C ALA A 151 15.76 -18.45 12.90
N LYS A 152 14.43 -18.58 13.02
CA LYS A 152 13.78 -19.83 13.45
C LYS A 152 12.58 -20.20 12.57
N GLN A 153 12.64 -21.39 11.98
CA GLN A 153 11.60 -21.98 11.14
C GLN A 153 11.35 -23.40 11.63
N ALA A 154 11.11 -23.56 12.94
CA ALA A 154 11.00 -24.87 13.58
C ALA A 154 9.83 -25.67 12.99
N LEU A 155 10.06 -26.96 12.80
CA LEU A 155 9.07 -27.89 12.28
C LEU A 155 8.05 -28.21 13.39
N PRO A 156 6.74 -28.24 13.11
CA PRO A 156 5.73 -28.67 14.06
C PRO A 156 6.06 -30.04 14.66
N LYS A 157 5.82 -30.23 15.96
CA LYS A 157 6.16 -31.47 16.69
C LYS A 157 5.55 -32.70 16.00
N ALA A 158 4.30 -32.58 15.56
CA ALA A 158 3.57 -33.65 14.88
C ALA A 158 4.22 -34.10 13.55
N TRP A 159 5.07 -33.27 12.94
CA TRP A 159 5.66 -33.52 11.62
C TRP A 159 7.14 -33.92 11.69
N LYS A 160 7.71 -34.06 12.89
CA LYS A 160 9.14 -34.34 13.13
C LYS A 160 9.68 -35.52 12.31
N ASN A 161 8.90 -36.59 12.20
CA ASN A 161 9.28 -37.83 11.51
C ASN A 161 8.71 -37.95 10.09
N TYR A 162 8.10 -36.88 9.55
CA TYR A 162 7.55 -36.92 8.20
C TYR A 162 8.66 -36.89 7.15
N THR A 163 8.54 -37.74 6.14
CA THR A 163 9.30 -37.62 4.89
C THR A 163 8.96 -36.31 4.17
N PHE A 164 9.78 -35.90 3.20
CA PHE A 164 9.52 -34.70 2.40
C PHE A 164 8.12 -34.71 1.75
N ALA A 165 7.69 -35.84 1.19
CA ALA A 165 6.36 -35.98 0.58
C ALA A 165 5.22 -35.87 1.61
N GLN A 166 5.41 -36.44 2.80
CA GLN A 166 4.44 -36.30 3.90
C GLN A 166 4.36 -34.85 4.40
N LYS A 167 5.49 -34.12 4.50
CA LYS A 167 5.48 -32.69 4.87
C LYS A 167 4.71 -31.83 3.87
N LYS A 168 4.86 -32.09 2.56
CA LYS A 168 4.07 -31.42 1.51
C LYS A 168 2.57 -31.65 1.70
N THR A 169 2.18 -32.91 1.91
CA THR A 169 0.79 -33.29 2.16
C THR A 169 0.27 -32.63 3.44
N ALA A 170 1.07 -32.60 4.51
CA ALA A 170 0.70 -32.00 5.78
C ALA A 170 0.44 -30.49 5.68
N VAL A 171 1.23 -29.76 4.90
CA VAL A 171 1.00 -28.33 4.63
C VAL A 171 -0.34 -28.12 3.92
N TYR A 172 -0.62 -28.91 2.88
CA TYR A 172 -1.89 -28.86 2.18
C TYR A 172 -3.08 -29.14 3.10
N ASP A 173 -3.03 -30.26 3.83
CA ASP A 173 -4.11 -30.74 4.71
C ASP A 173 -4.35 -29.79 5.88
N TYR A 174 -3.29 -29.23 6.46
CA TYR A 174 -3.41 -28.24 7.54
C TYR A 174 -4.07 -26.95 7.03
N THR A 175 -3.65 -26.46 5.86
CA THR A 175 -4.27 -25.28 5.23
C THR A 175 -5.74 -25.53 4.94
N GLU A 176 -6.08 -26.70 4.39
CA GLU A 176 -7.46 -27.13 4.16
C GLU A 176 -8.27 -27.14 5.46
N LYS A 177 -7.75 -27.75 6.53
CA LYS A 177 -8.41 -27.80 7.84
C LYS A 177 -8.74 -26.39 8.34
N VAL A 178 -7.76 -25.49 8.34
CA VAL A 178 -7.95 -24.11 8.82
C VAL A 178 -9.02 -23.41 7.99
N LEU A 179 -8.95 -23.47 6.66
CA LEU A 179 -9.89 -22.77 5.78
C LEU A 179 -11.32 -23.34 5.87
N LYS A 180 -11.47 -24.66 6.00
CA LYS A 180 -12.77 -25.29 6.24
C LYS A 180 -13.35 -24.86 7.59
N THR A 181 -12.52 -24.78 8.63
CA THR A 181 -12.94 -24.34 9.96
C THR A 181 -13.40 -22.89 9.94
N MET A 182 -12.63 -21.99 9.32
CA MET A 182 -12.99 -20.57 9.17
C MET A 182 -14.27 -20.39 8.35
N LYS A 183 -14.41 -21.14 7.25
CA LYS A 183 -15.63 -21.13 6.43
C LYS A 183 -16.85 -21.61 7.22
N ALA A 184 -16.72 -22.67 8.02
CA ALA A 184 -17.80 -23.17 8.86
C ALA A 184 -18.21 -22.17 9.95
N ALA A 185 -17.27 -21.35 10.44
CA ALA A 185 -17.54 -20.27 11.38
C ALA A 185 -18.11 -18.99 10.74
N GLY A 186 -18.21 -18.93 9.39
CA GLY A 186 -18.76 -17.78 8.67
C GLY A 186 -17.80 -16.60 8.53
N VAL A 187 -16.49 -16.84 8.61
CA VAL A 187 -15.45 -15.79 8.55
C VAL A 187 -15.26 -15.27 7.12
N ASP A 188 -15.18 -13.93 6.94
CA ASP A 188 -14.79 -13.29 5.67
C ASP A 188 -13.25 -13.32 5.50
N VAL A 189 -12.73 -14.49 5.14
CA VAL A 189 -11.31 -14.67 4.82
C VAL A 189 -11.00 -13.98 3.50
N GLY A 190 -10.25 -12.87 3.57
CA GLY A 190 -9.85 -12.12 2.38
C GLY A 190 -8.42 -12.41 1.91
N MET A 191 -7.56 -12.92 2.78
CA MET A 191 -6.16 -13.25 2.47
C MET A 191 -5.65 -14.40 3.35
N VAL A 192 -4.75 -15.20 2.81
CA VAL A 192 -4.06 -16.26 3.56
C VAL A 192 -2.57 -16.15 3.27
N GLN A 193 -1.78 -15.95 4.31
CA GLN A 193 -0.32 -15.94 4.26
C GLN A 193 0.20 -17.36 4.49
N VAL A 194 0.98 -17.85 3.53
CA VAL A 194 1.57 -19.19 3.54
C VAL A 194 3.02 -19.08 4.01
N GLY A 195 3.23 -19.25 5.31
CA GLY A 195 4.51 -19.09 5.99
C GLY A 195 4.76 -17.64 6.41
N ASN A 196 5.48 -17.47 7.52
CA ASN A 196 5.89 -16.17 8.04
C ASN A 196 7.40 -15.96 7.88
N GLU A 197 7.79 -14.84 7.26
CA GLU A 197 9.18 -14.42 7.05
C GLU A 197 10.13 -15.55 6.58
N THR A 198 9.72 -16.28 5.54
CA THR A 198 10.38 -17.51 5.05
C THR A 198 11.69 -17.27 4.28
N THR A 199 12.38 -16.16 4.55
CA THR A 199 13.57 -15.69 3.82
C THR A 199 14.72 -16.69 3.83
N LYS A 200 14.86 -17.47 4.92
CA LYS A 200 15.93 -18.48 5.08
C LYS A 200 15.44 -19.92 5.03
N GLY A 201 14.19 -20.14 4.63
CA GLY A 201 13.56 -21.45 4.58
C GLY A 201 12.21 -21.50 5.26
N MET A 202 11.68 -22.72 5.36
CA MET A 202 10.39 -23.02 5.98
C MET A 202 10.44 -24.43 6.57
N MET A 203 9.94 -24.65 7.80
CA MET A 203 9.92 -25.97 8.45
C MET A 203 11.28 -26.69 8.47
N GLN A 204 12.33 -25.94 8.82
CA GLN A 204 13.76 -26.32 8.85
C GLN A 204 14.37 -26.71 7.49
N GLU A 205 13.62 -26.67 6.39
CA GLU A 205 14.16 -26.86 5.05
C GLU A 205 14.70 -25.52 4.52
N LYS A 206 15.97 -25.52 4.12
CA LYS A 206 16.71 -24.33 3.68
C LYS A 206 16.94 -24.30 2.17
N ASP A 207 16.81 -25.43 1.49
CA ASP A 207 16.94 -25.51 0.03
C ASP A 207 15.72 -24.85 -0.64
N PRO A 208 15.89 -23.72 -1.39
CA PRO A 208 14.80 -23.05 -2.08
C PRO A 208 14.01 -23.94 -3.04
N ALA A 209 14.65 -24.91 -3.68
CA ALA A 209 13.96 -25.84 -4.58
C ALA A 209 13.02 -26.79 -3.84
N LYS A 210 13.22 -26.98 -2.53
CA LYS A 210 12.42 -27.84 -1.67
C LYS A 210 11.39 -27.06 -0.87
N TYR A 211 11.79 -26.04 -0.11
CA TYR A 211 10.83 -25.35 0.75
C TYR A 211 9.78 -24.55 -0.05
N MET A 212 10.10 -24.10 -1.27
CA MET A 212 9.09 -23.49 -2.14
C MET A 212 8.01 -24.47 -2.61
N GLN A 213 8.26 -25.78 -2.58
CA GLN A 213 7.21 -26.77 -2.82
C GLN A 213 6.22 -26.81 -1.66
N PHE A 214 6.66 -26.60 -0.40
CA PHE A 214 5.75 -26.46 0.73
C PHE A 214 4.86 -25.22 0.56
N ILE A 215 5.47 -24.08 0.20
CA ILE A 215 4.73 -22.85 -0.09
C ILE A 215 3.73 -23.08 -1.23
N ALA A 216 4.12 -23.79 -2.29
CA ALA A 216 3.24 -24.13 -3.40
C ALA A 216 2.02 -24.94 -2.95
N GLU A 217 2.20 -25.94 -2.07
CA GLU A 217 1.07 -26.73 -1.56
C GLU A 217 0.11 -25.90 -0.72
N GLY A 218 0.62 -25.02 0.15
CA GLY A 218 -0.22 -24.11 0.92
C GLY A 218 -1.02 -23.16 0.00
N VAL A 219 -0.35 -22.57 -1.01
CA VAL A 219 -1.02 -21.71 -2.00
C VAL A 219 -2.08 -22.47 -2.80
N ASN A 220 -1.79 -23.71 -3.20
CA ASN A 220 -2.75 -24.56 -3.91
C ASN A 220 -3.99 -24.87 -3.05
N ALA A 221 -3.81 -25.13 -1.76
CA ALA A 221 -4.91 -25.33 -0.81
C ALA A 221 -5.74 -24.05 -0.64
N VAL A 222 -5.11 -22.87 -0.54
CA VAL A 222 -5.82 -21.58 -0.51
C VAL A 222 -6.69 -21.40 -1.74
N HIS A 223 -6.15 -21.58 -2.93
CA HIS A 223 -6.91 -21.42 -4.18
C HIS A 223 -8.06 -22.42 -4.33
N LYS A 224 -7.95 -23.61 -3.74
CA LYS A 224 -9.03 -24.61 -3.77
C LYS A 224 -10.13 -24.33 -2.76
N TYR A 225 -9.78 -24.02 -1.51
CA TYR A 225 -10.74 -23.96 -0.40
C TYR A 225 -11.21 -22.54 -0.06
N ALA A 226 -10.48 -21.51 -0.51
CA ALA A 226 -10.83 -20.11 -0.38
C ALA A 226 -10.54 -19.34 -1.70
N PRO A 227 -11.19 -19.68 -2.83
CA PRO A 227 -10.88 -19.13 -4.16
C PRO A 227 -11.08 -17.61 -4.29
N ASN A 228 -11.79 -16.97 -3.35
CA ASN A 228 -11.98 -15.52 -3.31
C ASN A 228 -10.92 -14.80 -2.43
N ALA A 229 -10.16 -15.54 -1.64
CA ALA A 229 -9.07 -15.01 -0.83
C ALA A 229 -7.79 -14.89 -1.66
N LEU A 230 -6.96 -13.91 -1.32
CA LEU A 230 -5.63 -13.75 -1.90
C LEU A 230 -4.64 -14.70 -1.22
N ALA A 231 -3.84 -15.44 -1.99
CA ALA A 231 -2.73 -16.22 -1.45
C ALA A 231 -1.47 -15.33 -1.35
N ALA A 232 -0.95 -15.14 -0.14
CA ALA A 232 0.20 -14.31 0.15
C ALA A 232 1.42 -15.14 0.57
N VAL A 233 2.61 -14.65 0.23
CA VAL A 233 3.91 -15.13 0.74
C VAL A 233 4.60 -13.97 1.45
N HIS A 234 5.34 -14.24 2.52
CA HIS A 234 5.86 -13.18 3.40
C HIS A 234 7.38 -13.30 3.64
N TYR A 235 8.08 -12.17 3.51
CA TYR A 235 9.53 -12.06 3.64
C TYR A 235 9.97 -10.76 4.35
N GLU A 236 11.09 -10.85 5.05
CA GLU A 236 11.77 -9.73 5.72
C GLU A 236 12.69 -8.93 4.76
N SER A 237 13.26 -7.81 5.23
CA SER A 237 14.26 -6.98 4.53
C SER A 237 13.94 -6.65 3.06
N PRO A 238 12.90 -5.82 2.82
CA PRO A 238 12.45 -5.49 1.47
C PRO A 238 13.41 -4.54 0.76
N THR A 239 14.31 -5.09 -0.05
CA THR A 239 15.07 -4.35 -1.06
C THR A 239 14.62 -4.75 -2.46
N ALA A 240 14.82 -3.87 -3.45
CA ALA A 240 14.57 -4.21 -4.85
C ALA A 240 15.27 -5.50 -5.30
N SER A 241 16.52 -5.70 -4.87
CA SER A 241 17.34 -6.86 -5.26
C SER A 241 16.87 -8.14 -4.57
N SER A 242 16.64 -8.11 -3.25
CA SER A 242 16.16 -9.29 -2.51
C SER A 242 14.80 -9.76 -3.02
N PHE A 243 13.86 -8.84 -3.21
CA PHE A 243 12.53 -9.18 -3.71
C PHE A 243 12.54 -9.59 -5.18
N ALA A 244 13.44 -9.05 -6.02
CA ALA A 244 13.64 -9.56 -7.38
C ALA A 244 14.11 -11.02 -7.38
N LYS A 245 15.06 -11.37 -6.51
CA LYS A 245 15.58 -12.74 -6.37
C LYS A 245 14.48 -13.70 -5.89
N ILE A 246 13.81 -13.36 -4.80
CA ILE A 246 12.73 -14.19 -4.23
C ILE A 246 11.61 -14.40 -5.27
N ALA A 247 11.18 -13.34 -5.96
CA ALA A 247 10.14 -13.46 -6.97
C ALA A 247 10.56 -14.32 -8.18
N ALA A 248 11.84 -14.27 -8.57
CA ALA A 248 12.38 -15.14 -9.61
C ALA A 248 12.38 -16.62 -9.18
N GLU A 249 12.76 -16.90 -7.93
CA GLU A 249 12.78 -18.24 -7.37
C GLU A 249 11.35 -18.81 -7.24
N LEU A 250 10.39 -18.03 -6.73
CA LEU A 250 8.98 -18.42 -6.69
C LEU A 250 8.41 -18.71 -8.08
N LYS A 251 8.78 -17.89 -9.08
CA LYS A 251 8.39 -18.11 -10.48
C LYS A 251 9.00 -19.39 -11.04
N THR A 252 10.27 -19.64 -10.77
CA THR A 252 11.01 -20.85 -11.21
C THR A 252 10.37 -22.11 -10.63
N ASN A 253 9.98 -22.05 -9.35
CA ASN A 253 9.29 -23.12 -8.64
C ASN A 253 7.76 -23.14 -8.87
N LYS A 254 7.25 -22.31 -9.80
CA LYS A 254 5.84 -22.27 -10.22
C LYS A 254 4.84 -22.01 -9.07
N VAL A 255 5.26 -21.28 -8.03
CA VAL A 255 4.37 -20.88 -6.93
C VAL A 255 3.38 -19.83 -7.43
N LYS A 256 2.08 -20.13 -7.39
CA LYS A 256 1.01 -19.29 -7.94
C LYS A 256 0.50 -18.23 -6.96
N TYR A 257 1.36 -17.59 -6.17
CA TYR A 257 0.94 -16.59 -5.19
C TYR A 257 0.36 -15.32 -5.85
N ASP A 258 -0.47 -14.59 -5.09
CA ASP A 258 -1.13 -13.35 -5.51
C ASP A 258 -0.44 -12.09 -4.96
N VAL A 259 0.01 -12.17 -3.70
CA VAL A 259 0.56 -11.04 -2.94
C VAL A 259 1.96 -11.37 -2.44
N MET A 260 2.92 -10.48 -2.72
CA MET A 260 4.20 -10.48 -2.03
C MET A 260 4.09 -9.58 -0.78
N GLY A 261 4.25 -10.16 0.39
CA GLY A 261 4.26 -9.48 1.68
C GLY A 261 5.67 -9.09 2.12
N ALA A 262 5.78 -7.95 2.78
CA ALA A 262 7.03 -7.49 3.40
C ALA A 262 6.86 -7.14 4.88
N THR A 263 7.81 -7.54 5.71
CA THR A 263 8.02 -6.89 7.01
C THR A 263 8.73 -5.57 6.81
N PHE A 264 8.22 -4.51 7.43
CA PHE A 264 8.84 -3.19 7.42
C PHE A 264 8.65 -2.45 8.74
N TYR A 265 9.63 -2.56 9.63
CA TYR A 265 9.73 -1.73 10.83
C TYR A 265 10.57 -0.48 10.56
N PRO A 266 9.99 0.74 10.55
CA PRO A 266 10.72 1.97 10.19
C PRO A 266 11.93 2.23 11.09
N HIS A 267 11.83 1.86 12.37
CA HIS A 267 12.87 2.07 13.36
C HIS A 267 14.15 1.22 13.14
N TRP A 268 14.07 0.10 12.39
CA TRP A 268 15.25 -0.70 12.02
C TRP A 268 15.67 -0.54 10.56
N ASN A 269 14.70 -0.33 9.66
CA ASN A 269 14.96 -0.37 8.22
C ASN A 269 15.47 0.96 7.63
N GLY A 270 15.40 2.04 8.40
CA GLY A 270 15.78 3.37 7.95
C GLY A 270 14.80 3.91 6.89
N PRO A 271 15.24 4.80 5.98
CA PRO A 271 14.32 5.51 5.09
C PRO A 271 13.61 4.57 4.11
N ASP A 272 12.32 4.82 3.91
CA ASP A 272 11.36 4.09 3.06
C ASP A 272 11.86 3.65 1.68
N SER A 273 12.88 4.34 1.13
CA SER A 273 13.54 4.06 -0.15
C SER A 273 13.77 2.58 -0.51
N LYS A 274 14.10 1.71 0.46
CA LYS A 274 14.28 0.27 0.21
C LYS A 274 12.94 -0.41 -0.12
N LEU A 275 11.92 -0.10 0.67
CA LEU A 275 10.55 -0.58 0.48
C LEU A 275 9.96 -0.08 -0.85
N ILE A 276 10.23 1.18 -1.23
CA ILE A 276 9.85 1.74 -2.55
C ILE A 276 10.38 0.87 -3.69
N GLY A 277 11.68 0.53 -3.61
CA GLY A 277 12.33 -0.29 -4.62
C GLY A 277 11.76 -1.71 -4.69
N ALA A 278 11.51 -2.33 -3.53
CA ALA A 278 10.91 -3.66 -3.44
C ALA A 278 9.49 -3.67 -4.03
N GLU A 279 8.63 -2.75 -3.58
CA GLU A 279 7.26 -2.64 -4.09
C GLU A 279 7.26 -2.42 -5.60
N LYS A 280 8.08 -1.49 -6.10
CA LYS A 280 8.21 -1.21 -7.54
C LYS A 280 8.56 -2.46 -8.35
N VAL A 281 9.57 -3.22 -7.92
CA VAL A 281 10.01 -4.44 -8.63
C VAL A 281 8.88 -5.47 -8.67
N ILE A 282 8.23 -5.72 -7.54
CA ILE A 282 7.14 -6.70 -7.46
C ILE A 282 5.96 -6.29 -8.35
N THR A 283 5.52 -5.03 -8.25
CA THR A 283 4.29 -4.59 -8.90
C THR A 283 4.46 -4.29 -10.38
N GLN A 284 5.65 -3.81 -10.81
CA GLN A 284 5.92 -3.44 -12.20
C GLN A 284 6.63 -4.54 -13.00
N THR A 285 7.57 -5.29 -12.40
CA THR A 285 8.34 -6.32 -13.13
C THR A 285 7.68 -7.69 -13.03
N TYR A 286 7.26 -8.11 -11.83
CA TYR A 286 6.63 -9.41 -11.60
C TYR A 286 5.11 -9.37 -11.66
N GLU A 287 4.55 -8.15 -11.75
CA GLU A 287 3.13 -7.90 -11.89
C GLU A 287 2.24 -8.43 -10.76
N LYS A 288 2.81 -8.67 -9.58
CA LYS A 288 2.11 -9.16 -8.38
C LYS A 288 1.59 -8.02 -7.51
N LYS A 289 0.66 -8.32 -6.60
CA LYS A 289 0.23 -7.38 -5.57
C LYS A 289 1.30 -7.29 -4.47
N PHE A 290 1.32 -6.17 -3.74
CA PHE A 290 2.28 -5.93 -2.68
C PHE A 290 1.58 -5.36 -1.43
N ALA A 291 1.97 -5.85 -0.25
CA ALA A 291 1.48 -5.34 1.03
C ALA A 291 2.60 -5.38 2.09
N VAL A 292 2.56 -4.45 3.04
CA VAL A 292 3.35 -4.56 4.27
C VAL A 292 2.57 -5.43 5.25
N MET A 293 3.11 -6.58 5.63
CA MET A 293 2.42 -7.53 6.52
C MET A 293 2.68 -7.26 7.99
N GLU A 294 3.80 -6.60 8.30
CA GLU A 294 4.15 -6.22 9.66
C GLU A 294 4.85 -4.86 9.67
N MET A 295 4.33 -3.96 10.50
CA MET A 295 5.01 -2.73 10.90
C MET A 295 4.50 -2.30 12.27
N SER A 296 5.36 -1.66 13.06
CA SER A 296 4.98 -1.00 14.31
C SER A 296 5.92 0.17 14.57
N TYR A 297 5.55 1.02 15.52
CA TYR A 297 6.39 2.13 15.92
C TYR A 297 6.11 2.52 17.38
N PRO A 298 7.14 2.70 18.22
CA PRO A 298 6.96 3.08 19.61
C PRO A 298 6.36 4.49 19.75
N TYR A 299 5.35 4.62 20.61
CA TYR A 299 4.83 5.93 21.03
C TYR A 299 5.55 6.45 22.29
N THR A 300 6.23 5.56 23.02
CA THR A 300 7.05 5.85 24.20
C THR A 300 8.25 4.90 24.26
N THR A 301 9.24 5.22 25.08
CA THR A 301 10.36 4.32 25.41
C THR A 301 10.18 3.62 26.76
N ASP A 302 9.16 3.99 27.52
CA ASP A 302 8.96 3.46 28.86
C ASP A 302 8.46 2.00 28.80
N ASP A 303 8.83 1.23 29.80
CA ASP A 303 8.34 -0.13 30.05
C ASP A 303 7.07 -0.07 30.89
N MET A 304 5.99 -0.67 30.37
CA MET A 304 4.66 -0.58 30.97
C MET A 304 4.19 -1.87 31.66
N ASP A 305 4.92 -2.97 31.56
CA ASP A 305 4.54 -4.26 32.17
C ASP A 305 5.65 -4.93 32.99
N GLY A 306 6.86 -4.34 32.99
CA GLY A 306 8.06 -4.78 33.69
C GLY A 306 8.93 -5.73 32.87
N GLN A 307 8.52 -6.08 31.65
CA GLN A 307 9.30 -6.82 30.68
C GLN A 307 9.96 -5.84 29.71
N SER A 308 11.27 -6.02 29.48
CA SER A 308 11.99 -5.16 28.54
C SER A 308 11.37 -5.18 27.14
N ASN A 309 10.97 -4.00 26.67
CA ASN A 309 10.53 -3.77 25.30
C ASN A 309 11.63 -4.07 24.28
N ILE A 310 11.26 -4.67 23.14
CA ILE A 310 12.21 -4.97 22.04
C ILE A 310 12.81 -3.69 21.43
N VAL A 311 12.09 -2.58 21.55
CA VAL A 311 12.55 -1.24 21.21
C VAL A 311 12.40 -0.32 22.43
N GLY A 312 13.32 -0.46 23.39
CA GLY A 312 13.39 0.41 24.57
C GLY A 312 14.15 1.73 24.34
N SER A 313 14.94 1.85 23.27
CA SER A 313 15.58 3.11 22.87
C SER A 313 15.93 3.12 21.38
N ILE A 314 15.93 4.30 20.76
CA ILE A 314 16.34 4.50 19.38
C ILE A 314 17.24 5.74 19.31
N ALA A 315 18.50 5.57 18.91
CA ALA A 315 19.49 6.67 18.89
C ALA A 315 19.15 7.78 17.88
N ASN A 316 18.61 7.42 16.71
CA ASN A 316 18.22 8.35 15.65
C ASN A 316 16.87 7.94 15.07
N PRO A 317 15.76 8.20 15.79
CA PRO A 317 14.47 7.70 15.38
C PRO A 317 13.98 8.44 14.11
N PRO A 318 13.49 7.74 13.07
CA PRO A 318 13.02 8.38 11.83
C PRO A 318 11.79 9.26 12.06
N PHE A 319 11.03 9.01 13.12
CA PHE A 319 9.93 9.83 13.61
C PHE A 319 10.07 10.04 15.12
N PRO A 320 9.58 11.15 15.70
CA PRO A 320 9.63 11.34 17.16
C PRO A 320 8.96 10.19 17.92
N ILE A 321 9.55 9.70 19.01
CA ILE A 321 8.90 8.72 19.89
C ILE A 321 7.74 9.42 20.61
N SER A 322 6.53 9.28 20.07
CA SER A 322 5.31 9.99 20.52
C SER A 322 4.08 9.44 19.78
N VAL A 323 2.88 9.75 20.27
CA VAL A 323 1.62 9.45 19.55
C VAL A 323 1.60 10.07 18.14
N GLN A 324 2.13 11.28 17.96
CA GLN A 324 2.21 11.92 16.65
C GLN A 324 3.24 11.25 15.73
N GLY A 325 4.40 10.83 16.24
CA GLY A 325 5.40 10.15 15.42
C GLY A 325 4.99 8.73 15.05
N GLN A 326 4.27 8.03 15.92
CA GLN A 326 3.61 6.77 15.58
C GLN A 326 2.59 6.97 14.44
N ALA A 327 1.76 8.02 14.50
CA ALA A 327 0.85 8.37 13.41
C ALA A 327 1.58 8.70 12.09
N ASN A 328 2.73 9.38 12.17
CA ASN A 328 3.57 9.68 11.01
C ASN A 328 4.15 8.40 10.38
N ALA A 329 4.66 7.47 11.20
CA ALA A 329 5.23 6.21 10.75
C ALA A 329 4.19 5.34 10.02
N ILE A 330 2.96 5.27 10.55
CA ILE A 330 1.84 4.61 9.87
C ILE A 330 1.54 5.30 8.53
N SER A 331 1.38 6.63 8.54
CA SER A 331 1.04 7.38 7.33
C SER A 331 2.09 7.23 6.22
N ASP A 332 3.38 7.29 6.55
CA ASP A 332 4.47 7.22 5.57
C ASP A 332 4.60 5.80 5.00
N THR A 333 4.39 4.76 5.81
CA THR A 333 4.37 3.36 5.33
C THR A 333 3.29 3.15 4.27
N TRP A 334 2.05 3.60 4.51
CA TRP A 334 0.98 3.50 3.51
C TRP A 334 1.27 4.35 2.29
N LYS A 335 1.81 5.56 2.47
CA LYS A 335 2.21 6.41 1.35
C LYS A 335 3.23 5.70 0.46
N THR A 336 4.24 5.07 1.05
CA THR A 336 5.28 4.34 0.35
C THR A 336 4.73 3.14 -0.44
N VAL A 337 3.79 2.39 0.15
CA VAL A 337 3.16 1.26 -0.56
C VAL A 337 2.25 1.73 -1.70
N MET A 338 1.59 2.88 -1.57
CA MET A 338 0.58 3.34 -2.53
C MET A 338 1.14 4.23 -3.66
N GLN A 339 2.34 4.81 -3.50
CA GLN A 339 2.85 5.88 -4.37
C GLN A 339 3.05 5.51 -5.85
N ASN A 340 3.27 4.23 -6.18
CA ASN A 340 3.54 3.83 -7.56
C ASN A 340 2.30 3.84 -8.46
N GLY A 341 1.10 3.99 -7.89
CA GLY A 341 -0.12 4.34 -8.63
C GLY A 341 -0.57 3.33 -9.69
N ASN A 342 -0.07 2.09 -9.65
CA ASN A 342 -0.40 1.01 -10.58
C ASN A 342 -1.56 0.11 -10.10
N GLY A 343 -2.12 0.40 -8.92
CA GLY A 343 -3.23 -0.34 -8.33
C GLY A 343 -2.87 -1.70 -7.74
N LYS A 344 -1.58 -2.02 -7.57
CA LYS A 344 -1.11 -3.30 -7.02
C LYS A 344 -0.54 -3.20 -5.60
N GLY A 345 -0.18 -2.00 -5.13
CA GLY A 345 0.03 -1.73 -3.71
C GLY A 345 -1.31 -1.78 -2.97
N LEU A 346 -1.39 -2.61 -1.92
CA LEU A 346 -2.64 -2.87 -1.21
C LEU A 346 -2.79 -2.05 0.08
N GLY A 347 -1.69 -1.59 0.67
CA GLY A 347 -1.64 -1.03 2.03
C GLY A 347 -0.83 -1.95 2.95
N GLY A 348 -1.30 -2.17 4.17
CA GLY A 348 -0.58 -3.04 5.09
C GLY A 348 -1.28 -3.33 6.41
N PHE A 349 -0.50 -3.86 7.36
CA PHE A 349 -0.95 -4.33 8.67
C PHE A 349 -0.02 -3.79 9.76
N TYR A 350 -0.61 -3.17 10.80
CA TYR A 350 0.11 -2.80 12.02
C TYR A 350 0.21 -4.03 12.92
N TRP A 351 1.41 -4.40 13.34
CA TRP A 351 1.65 -5.58 14.16
C TRP A 351 1.38 -5.27 15.64
N GLU A 352 0.47 -6.02 16.25
CA GLU A 352 0.14 -5.98 17.69
C GLU A 352 -0.13 -4.57 18.25
N PRO A 353 -1.17 -3.86 17.77
CA PRO A 353 -1.49 -2.53 18.28
C PRO A 353 -2.14 -2.59 19.68
N ALA A 354 -2.40 -3.77 20.22
CA ALA A 354 -3.21 -3.94 21.42
C ALA A 354 -2.57 -4.90 22.42
N TRP A 355 -1.29 -5.25 22.25
CA TRP A 355 -0.58 -6.14 23.17
C TRP A 355 -0.04 -5.35 24.37
N ILE A 356 -0.95 -5.03 25.29
CA ILE A 356 -0.73 -4.13 26.42
C ILE A 356 -0.48 -4.94 27.72
N PRO A 357 -0.05 -4.29 28.82
CA PRO A 357 0.13 -4.98 30.09
C PRO A 357 -1.18 -5.60 30.60
N VAL A 358 -1.14 -6.82 31.17
CA VAL A 358 -2.29 -7.36 31.91
C VAL A 358 -2.59 -6.49 33.13
N LYS A 359 -1.52 -6.03 33.80
CA LYS A 359 -1.54 -5.02 34.85
C LYS A 359 -0.45 -4.01 34.58
N ALA A 360 -0.85 -2.77 34.30
CA ALA A 360 0.05 -1.67 33.96
C ALA A 360 1.02 -1.31 35.10
N GLY A 361 2.20 -0.83 34.74
CA GLY A 361 3.28 -0.42 35.63
C GLY A 361 4.40 -1.46 35.68
N TRP A 362 5.65 -0.98 35.58
CA TRP A 362 6.85 -1.81 35.54
C TRP A 362 7.04 -2.69 36.80
N ASP A 363 6.54 -2.25 37.95
CA ASP A 363 6.56 -3.00 39.21
C ASP A 363 5.66 -4.25 39.22
N ASN A 364 4.77 -4.39 38.22
CA ASN A 364 3.86 -5.53 38.11
C ASN A 364 4.42 -6.71 37.30
N TYR A 365 5.73 -6.72 37.02
CA TYR A 365 6.39 -7.76 36.24
C TYR A 365 5.99 -9.19 36.64
N GLN A 366 6.05 -9.52 37.94
CA GLN A 366 5.74 -10.87 38.40
C GLN A 366 4.29 -11.27 38.10
N PHE A 367 3.34 -10.33 38.28
CA PHE A 367 1.94 -10.57 37.95
C PHE A 367 1.76 -10.80 36.44
N ASN A 368 2.38 -9.96 35.61
CA ASN A 368 2.29 -10.07 34.15
C ASN A 368 2.98 -11.35 33.64
N ARG A 369 4.08 -11.75 34.27
CA ARG A 369 4.80 -13.00 33.99
C ARG A 369 3.98 -14.24 34.36
N ASP A 370 3.29 -14.22 35.49
CA ASP A 370 2.41 -15.32 35.91
C ASP A 370 1.16 -15.39 35.01
N ALA A 371 0.60 -14.24 34.61
CA ALA A 371 -0.45 -14.18 33.61
C ALA A 371 0.01 -14.76 32.26
N SER A 372 1.26 -14.53 31.87
CA SER A 372 1.84 -15.09 30.65
C SER A 372 1.88 -16.62 30.69
N VAL A 373 2.26 -17.21 31.83
CA VAL A 373 2.22 -18.67 32.03
C VAL A 373 0.80 -19.22 31.97
N LYS A 374 -0.17 -18.52 32.55
CA LYS A 374 -1.53 -19.02 32.70
C LYS A 374 -2.38 -18.86 31.43
N TYR A 375 -2.26 -17.72 30.76
CA TYR A 375 -3.15 -17.31 29.67
C TYR A 375 -2.41 -17.11 28.34
N GLY A 376 -1.08 -17.16 28.34
CA GLY A 376 -0.27 -16.93 27.15
C GLY A 376 -0.14 -15.47 26.75
N THR A 377 -0.39 -14.52 27.66
CA THR A 377 -0.39 -13.07 27.39
C THR A 377 0.98 -12.46 27.13
N GLY A 378 2.08 -13.17 27.40
CA GLY A 378 3.43 -12.64 27.18
C GLY A 378 4.05 -13.18 25.90
N TRP A 379 5.24 -12.70 25.51
CA TRP A 379 5.84 -13.10 24.23
C TRP A 379 6.21 -14.59 24.19
N ALA A 380 6.53 -15.17 25.35
CA ALA A 380 6.79 -16.59 25.54
C ALA A 380 6.59 -17.01 27.01
N THR A 381 6.39 -18.31 27.23
CA THR A 381 6.50 -18.93 28.55
C THR A 381 7.74 -19.81 28.64
N LYS A 382 8.12 -20.22 29.85
CA LYS A 382 9.19 -21.20 30.08
C LYS A 382 8.99 -22.54 29.34
N TYR A 383 7.76 -22.89 29.00
CA TYR A 383 7.43 -24.18 28.39
C TYR A 383 7.82 -24.24 26.90
N ALA A 384 8.06 -23.10 26.27
CA ALA A 384 8.44 -23.03 24.86
C ALA A 384 9.91 -23.40 24.58
N ALA A 385 10.79 -23.35 25.60
CA ALA A 385 12.23 -23.53 25.40
C ALA A 385 12.57 -24.89 24.79
N LYS A 386 11.94 -25.96 25.32
CA LYS A 386 12.16 -27.33 24.86
C LYS A 386 11.80 -27.52 23.39
N TYR A 387 10.78 -26.84 22.88
CA TYR A 387 10.40 -26.92 21.47
C TYR A 387 11.53 -26.47 20.55
N TYR A 388 12.20 -25.36 20.88
CA TYR A 388 13.37 -24.91 20.13
C TYR A 388 14.57 -25.85 20.29
N GLY A 389 14.82 -26.35 21.50
CA GLY A 389 15.89 -27.32 21.76
C GLY A 389 15.73 -28.60 20.92
N ASP A 390 14.53 -29.17 20.92
CA ASP A 390 14.19 -30.37 20.14
C ASP A 390 14.28 -30.15 18.62
N ALA A 391 14.14 -28.90 18.17
CA ALA A 391 14.32 -28.46 16.79
C ALA A 391 15.76 -28.00 16.49
N GLY A 392 16.71 -28.15 17.41
CA GLY A 392 18.12 -27.82 17.20
C GLY A 392 18.43 -26.31 17.15
N TYR A 393 17.55 -25.48 17.71
CA TYR A 393 17.76 -24.03 17.84
C TYR A 393 18.25 -23.68 19.25
N SER A 394 19.46 -24.11 19.62
CA SER A 394 20.03 -23.94 20.96
C SER A 394 20.05 -22.48 21.44
N ASP A 395 20.36 -21.53 20.55
CA ASP A 395 20.39 -20.11 20.88
C ASP A 395 18.99 -19.58 21.21
N GLN A 396 17.96 -20.12 20.56
CA GLN A 396 16.57 -19.73 20.79
C GLN A 396 16.01 -20.40 22.06
N GLU A 397 16.39 -21.65 22.32
CA GLU A 397 16.12 -22.31 23.60
C GLU A 397 16.72 -21.52 24.77
N ALA A 398 18.00 -21.14 24.67
CA ALA A 398 18.68 -20.32 25.67
C ALA A 398 18.00 -18.95 25.82
N ASN A 399 17.61 -18.31 24.72
CA ASN A 399 16.89 -17.05 24.74
C ASN A 399 15.55 -17.17 25.48
N VAL A 400 14.73 -18.18 25.19
CA VAL A 400 13.48 -18.41 25.92
C VAL A 400 13.77 -18.65 27.39
N ASN A 401 14.70 -19.55 27.74
CA ASN A 401 15.05 -19.85 29.14
C ASN A 401 15.44 -18.61 29.94
N GLN A 402 16.12 -17.66 29.29
CA GLN A 402 16.60 -16.45 29.94
C GLN A 402 15.55 -15.32 29.99
N TYR A 403 14.73 -15.16 28.94
CA TYR A 403 13.96 -13.92 28.72
C TYR A 403 12.45 -14.12 28.58
N TRP A 404 11.90 -15.33 28.70
CA TRP A 404 10.45 -15.54 28.69
C TRP A 404 9.77 -14.66 29.75
N GLY A 405 8.59 -14.12 29.42
CA GLY A 405 7.92 -13.14 30.27
C GLY A 405 6.75 -12.47 29.55
N ALA A 406 6.42 -11.25 29.98
CA ALA A 406 5.26 -10.48 29.53
C ALA A 406 5.42 -9.93 28.09
N SER A 407 4.67 -8.90 27.71
CA SER A 407 4.76 -8.29 26.38
C SER A 407 6.16 -7.71 26.17
N SER A 408 6.59 -7.61 24.92
CA SER A 408 7.82 -6.88 24.57
C SER A 408 7.53 -5.75 23.58
N TYR A 409 6.26 -5.37 23.47
CA TYR A 409 5.71 -4.46 22.47
C TYR A 409 4.63 -3.52 23.02
N ASP A 410 4.42 -3.48 24.34
CA ASP A 410 3.43 -2.59 24.98
C ASP A 410 3.66 -1.11 24.62
N ASN A 411 4.92 -0.70 24.47
CA ASN A 411 5.26 0.68 24.08
C ASN A 411 5.02 1.00 22.59
N GLN A 412 4.66 -0.01 21.79
CA GLN A 412 4.29 0.13 20.38
C GLN A 412 2.79 -0.09 20.16
N ALA A 413 2.00 -0.32 21.20
CA ALA A 413 0.55 -0.38 21.07
C ALA A 413 -0.04 0.94 20.53
N LEU A 414 -1.25 0.86 19.98
CA LEU A 414 -2.12 1.99 19.64
C LEU A 414 -3.18 2.24 20.73
N PHE A 415 -3.03 1.58 21.88
CA PHE A 415 -3.74 1.79 23.12
C PHE A 415 -2.72 2.13 24.22
N ASP A 416 -3.14 2.92 25.20
CA ASP A 416 -2.35 3.12 26.41
C ASP A 416 -2.33 1.85 27.28
N PRO A 417 -1.48 1.79 28.32
CA PRO A 417 -1.37 0.61 29.20
C PRO A 417 -2.65 0.20 29.93
N HIS A 418 -3.68 1.05 29.91
CA HIS A 418 -4.98 0.80 30.53
C HIS A 418 -6.08 0.54 29.50
N GLY A 419 -5.74 0.37 28.22
CA GLY A 419 -6.67 0.02 27.15
C GLY A 419 -7.45 1.19 26.55
N TYR A 420 -7.04 2.44 26.78
CA TYR A 420 -7.64 3.59 26.10
C TYR A 420 -6.97 3.83 24.73
N PRO A 421 -7.74 4.04 23.65
CA PRO A 421 -7.18 4.19 22.31
C PRO A 421 -6.40 5.50 22.17
N LEU A 422 -5.19 5.41 21.62
CA LEU A 422 -4.38 6.58 21.28
C LEU A 422 -4.93 7.27 20.02
N GLN A 423 -4.67 8.58 19.87
CA GLN A 423 -5.06 9.31 18.66
C GLN A 423 -4.33 8.83 17.39
N SER A 424 -3.19 8.14 17.52
CA SER A 424 -2.48 7.50 16.42
C SER A 424 -3.31 6.41 15.74
N LEU A 425 -4.23 5.74 16.45
CA LEU A 425 -5.14 4.75 15.87
C LEU A 425 -6.08 5.38 14.82
N LEU A 426 -6.49 6.64 14.99
CA LEU A 426 -7.30 7.37 14.01
C LEU A 426 -6.57 7.62 12.67
N THR A 427 -5.27 7.31 12.58
CA THR A 427 -4.53 7.40 11.33
C THR A 427 -5.21 6.60 10.23
N PHE A 428 -5.72 5.40 10.52
CA PHE A 428 -6.38 4.54 9.54
C PHE A 428 -7.56 5.22 8.85
N LYS A 429 -8.43 5.89 9.61
CA LYS A 429 -9.54 6.68 9.06
C LYS A 429 -9.07 7.96 8.38
N LYS A 430 -8.16 8.71 9.01
CA LYS A 430 -7.75 10.06 8.55
C LYS A 430 -6.89 10.02 7.29
N MET A 431 -6.20 8.92 7.00
CA MET A 431 -5.38 8.79 5.79
C MET A 431 -6.20 8.56 4.51
N ILE A 432 -7.49 8.22 4.61
CA ILE A 432 -8.35 7.96 3.45
C ILE A 432 -8.57 9.25 2.65
N THR A 433 -8.37 9.16 1.33
CA THR A 433 -8.65 10.24 0.39
C THR A 433 -10.11 10.19 -0.09
N ASN A 434 -10.75 11.36 -0.25
CA ASN A 434 -12.08 11.42 -0.88
C ASN A 434 -11.97 11.24 -2.38
N ASN A 435 -11.45 12.24 -3.09
CA ASN A 435 -11.11 12.12 -4.51
C ASN A 435 -9.69 12.63 -4.69
N TYR A 436 -8.93 12.00 -5.59
CA TYR A 436 -7.58 12.43 -5.90
C TYR A 436 -7.28 12.30 -7.40
N VAL A 437 -6.32 13.11 -7.87
CA VAL A 437 -5.79 13.05 -9.22
C VAL A 437 -4.69 12.00 -9.24
N SER A 438 -4.90 10.87 -9.93
CA SER A 438 -3.89 9.79 -9.98
C SER A 438 -2.77 10.08 -10.96
N LYS A 439 -3.08 10.67 -12.13
CA LYS A 439 -2.08 11.14 -13.10
C LYS A 439 -2.68 12.08 -14.13
N SER A 440 -1.84 12.94 -14.69
CA SER A 440 -2.19 13.74 -15.86
C SER A 440 -2.37 12.86 -17.10
N ALA A 441 -3.43 13.15 -17.83
CA ALA A 441 -3.71 12.58 -19.13
C ALA A 441 -3.26 13.55 -20.23
N LYS A 442 -2.97 13.02 -21.42
CA LYS A 442 -2.70 13.86 -22.58
C LYS A 442 -3.95 14.69 -22.92
N SER A 443 -3.84 16.01 -22.83
CA SER A 443 -4.92 16.91 -23.23
C SER A 443 -5.24 16.71 -24.71
N PRO A 444 -6.49 16.41 -25.07
CA PRO A 444 -6.89 16.40 -26.46
C PRO A 444 -6.84 17.84 -27.01
N VAL A 445 -6.36 17.90 -28.23
CA VAL A 445 -6.08 19.13 -28.99
C VAL A 445 -7.29 19.59 -29.81
N ASP A 446 -8.30 18.73 -29.90
CA ASP A 446 -9.54 18.99 -30.61
C ASP A 446 -10.49 19.88 -29.83
N ARG A 447 -11.52 20.30 -30.57
CA ARG A 447 -12.64 21.05 -30.05
C ARG A 447 -13.79 20.13 -29.71
N TYR A 448 -14.60 20.51 -28.72
CA TYR A 448 -15.65 19.65 -28.19
C TYR A 448 -16.96 20.43 -27.98
N VAL A 449 -18.08 19.70 -28.01
CA VAL A 449 -19.42 20.18 -27.66
C VAL A 449 -20.10 19.24 -26.69
N ALA A 450 -21.03 19.75 -25.90
CA ALA A 450 -21.72 18.95 -24.89
C ALA A 450 -22.52 17.83 -25.56
N LYS A 451 -22.34 16.60 -25.09
CA LYS A 451 -23.18 15.45 -25.48
C LYS A 451 -24.44 15.37 -24.62
N LYS A 452 -24.35 15.80 -23.36
CA LYS A 452 -25.46 15.82 -22.40
C LYS A 452 -25.71 17.25 -21.92
N ASN A 453 -26.90 17.80 -22.20
CA ASN A 453 -27.25 19.18 -21.86
C ASN A 453 -27.44 19.39 -20.35
N ASN A 454 -27.84 18.36 -19.60
CA ASN A 454 -28.05 18.43 -18.14
C ASN A 454 -26.77 18.18 -17.32
N ALA A 455 -25.60 18.16 -17.96
CA ALA A 455 -24.32 17.98 -17.30
C ALA A 455 -23.86 19.27 -16.58
N TYR A 456 -22.99 19.10 -15.58
CA TYR A 456 -22.32 20.20 -14.88
C TYR A 456 -20.80 20.11 -15.06
N ALA A 457 -20.15 21.27 -15.16
CA ALA A 457 -18.74 21.42 -14.89
C ALA A 457 -18.52 21.71 -13.40
N TYR A 458 -17.36 21.34 -12.88
CA TYR A 458 -17.03 21.37 -11.46
C TYR A 458 -15.70 22.10 -11.20
N THR A 459 -15.58 22.68 -10.02
CA THR A 459 -14.30 23.05 -9.43
C THR A 459 -13.89 21.96 -8.44
N PHE A 460 -12.61 21.58 -8.45
CA PHE A 460 -12.05 20.70 -7.43
C PHE A 460 -11.65 21.56 -6.23
N LYS A 461 -12.28 21.33 -5.07
CA LYS A 461 -12.00 22.08 -3.84
C LYS A 461 -11.15 21.20 -2.91
N GLY A 462 -9.90 21.58 -2.69
CA GLY A 462 -8.92 20.80 -1.91
C GLY A 462 -7.56 20.78 -2.59
N SER A 463 -6.76 19.74 -2.29
CA SER A 463 -5.50 19.45 -2.99
C SER A 463 -5.71 18.39 -4.07
N ASN A 464 -4.69 18.11 -4.87
CA ASN A 464 -4.72 16.99 -5.83
C ASN A 464 -4.86 15.64 -5.14
N ASP A 465 -4.46 15.52 -3.87
CA ASP A 465 -4.48 14.28 -3.10
C ASP A 465 -5.78 14.09 -2.32
N ASN A 466 -6.57 15.15 -2.14
CA ASN A 466 -7.88 15.08 -1.52
C ASN A 466 -8.73 16.30 -1.88
N PHE A 467 -9.75 16.10 -2.71
CA PHE A 467 -10.68 17.15 -3.08
C PHE A 467 -12.14 16.69 -3.12
N THR A 468 -13.04 17.67 -3.11
CA THR A 468 -14.47 17.48 -3.35
C THR A 468 -14.89 18.21 -4.64
N PHE A 469 -15.96 17.72 -5.28
CA PHE A 469 -16.55 18.36 -6.44
C PHE A 469 -17.51 19.48 -6.01
N LYS A 470 -17.22 20.73 -6.38
CA LYS A 470 -18.16 21.84 -6.26
C LYS A 470 -18.73 22.19 -7.64
N LYS A 471 -20.06 22.23 -7.79
CA LYS A 471 -20.68 22.66 -9.06
C LYS A 471 -20.20 24.06 -9.42
N ALA A 472 -19.66 24.21 -10.64
CA ALA A 472 -19.20 25.50 -11.16
C ALA A 472 -20.29 26.12 -12.05
N PHE A 473 -20.73 25.41 -13.09
CA PHE A 473 -21.81 25.86 -13.97
C PHE A 473 -22.45 24.69 -14.72
N ALA A 474 -23.71 24.86 -15.13
CA ALA A 474 -24.39 23.93 -16.02
C ALA A 474 -23.80 24.05 -17.44
N VAL A 475 -23.54 22.91 -18.09
CA VAL A 475 -22.96 22.88 -19.43
C VAL A 475 -23.95 23.42 -20.47
N SER A 476 -25.27 23.27 -20.24
CA SER A 476 -26.32 23.93 -21.04
C SER A 476 -26.16 25.45 -21.13
N SER A 477 -25.53 26.09 -20.14
CA SER A 477 -25.23 27.52 -20.18
C SER A 477 -24.14 27.89 -21.19
N LEU A 478 -23.46 26.90 -21.78
CA LEU A 478 -22.45 27.08 -22.82
C LEU A 478 -23.08 26.80 -24.19
N LYS A 479 -23.44 27.85 -24.93
CA LYS A 479 -23.98 27.73 -26.30
C LYS A 479 -22.90 27.39 -27.36
N GLY A 480 -21.73 26.87 -26.98
CA GLY A 480 -20.54 26.90 -27.84
C GLY A 480 -19.57 25.73 -27.70
N ILE A 481 -18.54 25.82 -28.54
CA ILE A 481 -17.44 24.86 -28.64
C ILE A 481 -16.37 25.19 -27.61
N TYR A 482 -15.91 24.22 -26.84
CA TYR A 482 -14.88 24.41 -25.81
C TYR A 482 -13.54 23.77 -26.19
N LYS A 483 -12.47 24.33 -25.60
CA LYS A 483 -11.13 23.73 -25.61
C LYS A 483 -10.94 22.90 -24.36
N ILE A 484 -10.06 21.93 -24.46
CA ILE A 484 -9.52 21.23 -23.30
C ILE A 484 -8.07 21.68 -23.16
N ASP A 485 -7.76 22.31 -22.03
CA ASP A 485 -6.40 22.75 -21.69
C ASP A 485 -5.70 21.72 -20.78
N LYS A 486 -6.45 21.02 -19.92
CA LYS A 486 -5.94 19.94 -19.06
C LYS A 486 -6.82 18.69 -19.11
N ALA A 487 -6.21 17.54 -18.89
CA ALA A 487 -6.90 16.28 -18.72
C ALA A 487 -6.26 15.50 -17.57
N GLU A 488 -7.07 14.91 -16.69
CA GLU A 488 -6.61 14.24 -15.48
C GLU A 488 -7.40 12.95 -15.26
N TYR A 489 -6.71 11.89 -14.84
CA TYR A 489 -7.37 10.71 -14.29
C TYR A 489 -7.67 10.98 -12.81
N VAL A 490 -8.94 10.98 -12.46
CA VAL A 490 -9.44 11.19 -11.11
C VAL A 490 -9.93 9.87 -10.54
N VAL A 491 -9.40 9.48 -9.39
CA VAL A 491 -9.92 8.38 -8.58
C VAL A 491 -10.92 8.96 -7.60
N LYS A 492 -12.12 8.41 -7.58
CA LYS A 492 -13.18 8.83 -6.66
C LYS A 492 -13.13 8.03 -5.36
N ALA A 493 -13.98 8.42 -4.40
CA ALA A 493 -14.07 7.79 -3.08
C ALA A 493 -14.43 6.29 -3.13
N ASP A 494 -15.01 5.84 -4.24
CA ASP A 494 -15.31 4.42 -4.51
C ASP A 494 -14.10 3.64 -5.07
N GLY A 495 -12.95 4.29 -5.21
CA GLY A 495 -11.72 3.73 -5.79
C GLY A 495 -11.72 3.64 -7.31
N LYS A 496 -12.77 4.07 -8.01
CA LYS A 496 -12.84 3.98 -9.47
C LYS A 496 -12.17 5.18 -10.13
N THR A 497 -11.44 4.90 -11.22
CA THR A 497 -10.73 5.92 -12.01
C THR A 497 -11.62 6.44 -13.15
N TYR A 498 -11.66 7.76 -13.32
CA TYR A 498 -12.42 8.45 -14.36
C TYR A 498 -11.57 9.54 -15.02
N LEU A 499 -11.66 9.67 -16.34
CA LEU A 499 -10.99 10.75 -17.06
C LEU A 499 -11.80 12.05 -17.02
N TYR A 500 -11.24 13.10 -16.44
CA TYR A 500 -11.82 14.43 -16.41
C TYR A 500 -11.05 15.38 -17.33
N TYR A 501 -11.79 16.21 -18.05
CA TYR A 501 -11.24 17.28 -18.86
C TYR A 501 -11.53 18.62 -18.20
N HIS A 502 -10.51 19.47 -18.11
CA HIS A 502 -10.71 20.87 -17.80
C HIS A 502 -11.10 21.58 -19.09
N ILE A 503 -12.30 22.17 -19.09
CA ILE A 503 -12.87 22.86 -20.24
C ILE A 503 -12.78 24.37 -20.05
N THR A 504 -12.53 25.08 -21.16
CA THR A 504 -12.54 26.54 -21.19
C THR A 504 -13.49 27.06 -22.27
N SER A 505 -14.34 28.02 -21.91
CA SER A 505 -15.27 28.71 -22.81
C SER A 505 -15.46 30.17 -22.37
N GLY A 506 -14.77 31.09 -23.06
CA GLY A 506 -14.69 32.49 -22.63
C GLY A 506 -14.05 32.62 -21.26
N LYS A 507 -14.74 33.26 -20.31
CA LYS A 507 -14.29 33.40 -18.90
C LYS A 507 -14.67 32.20 -18.01
N LYS A 508 -15.47 31.25 -18.51
CA LYS A 508 -15.92 30.08 -17.73
C LYS A 508 -14.93 28.93 -17.90
N THR A 509 -14.49 28.35 -16.78
CA THR A 509 -13.61 27.17 -16.76
C THR A 509 -14.04 26.18 -15.69
N GLY A 510 -13.82 24.88 -15.93
CA GLY A 510 -14.12 23.85 -14.95
C GLY A 510 -13.88 22.44 -15.46
N TRP A 511 -13.89 21.47 -14.55
CA TRP A 511 -13.69 20.06 -14.83
C TRP A 511 -15.00 19.36 -15.18
N ILE A 512 -14.96 18.50 -16.18
CA ILE A 512 -16.10 17.70 -16.61
C ILE A 512 -15.65 16.29 -16.97
N TRP A 513 -16.48 15.31 -16.65
CA TRP A 513 -16.23 13.93 -17.05
C TRP A 513 -16.23 13.82 -18.59
N HIS A 514 -15.17 13.24 -19.15
CA HIS A 514 -14.92 13.27 -20.59
C HIS A 514 -16.08 12.72 -21.44
N SER A 515 -16.82 11.73 -20.92
CA SER A 515 -17.93 11.06 -21.62
C SER A 515 -19.14 11.97 -21.87
N TYR A 516 -19.21 13.12 -21.19
CA TYR A 516 -20.24 14.14 -21.39
C TYR A 516 -19.93 15.08 -22.56
N LEU A 517 -18.80 14.89 -23.22
CA LEU A 517 -18.32 15.71 -24.32
C LEU A 517 -18.29 14.89 -25.61
N GLN A 518 -18.59 15.54 -26.72
CA GLN A 518 -18.47 14.98 -28.07
C GLN A 518 -17.41 15.76 -28.84
N LYS A 519 -16.46 15.03 -29.42
CA LYS A 519 -15.40 15.59 -30.27
C LYS A 519 -15.98 16.22 -31.54
N LYS A 520 -15.47 17.39 -31.93
CA LYS A 520 -15.77 18.12 -33.17
C LYS A 520 -14.46 18.37 -33.94
N PRO A 521 -14.03 17.40 -34.77
CA PRO A 521 -12.77 17.50 -35.49
C PRO A 521 -12.86 18.43 -36.72
N ASN A 522 -11.71 18.86 -37.24
CA ASN A 522 -11.65 19.43 -38.58
C ASN A 522 -11.65 18.32 -39.62
N LYS A 523 -12.30 18.57 -40.78
CA LYS A 523 -12.42 17.62 -41.88
C LYS A 523 -12.03 18.26 -43.20
N ILE A 524 -11.28 17.55 -44.02
CA ILE A 524 -11.03 17.90 -45.42
C ILE A 524 -12.28 17.51 -46.20
N ALA A 525 -13.02 18.51 -46.67
CA ALA A 525 -14.20 18.29 -47.49
C ALA A 525 -13.83 17.95 -48.94
N LYS A 526 -12.80 18.61 -49.48
CA LYS A 526 -12.33 18.40 -50.86
C LYS A 526 -10.92 18.95 -51.04
N THR A 527 -10.09 18.26 -51.83
CA THR A 527 -8.79 18.77 -52.29
C THR A 527 -8.72 18.69 -53.80
N THR A 528 -8.35 19.78 -54.46
CA THR A 528 -8.15 19.87 -55.91
C THR A 528 -6.73 20.31 -56.20
N LYS A 529 -6.02 19.58 -57.07
CA LYS A 529 -4.74 20.05 -57.64
C LYS A 529 -5.03 21.21 -58.59
N VAL A 530 -4.21 22.25 -58.55
CA VAL A 530 -4.34 23.38 -59.48
C VAL A 530 -3.03 23.56 -60.25
N ASN A 531 -3.14 23.74 -61.56
CA ASN A 531 -2.00 24.01 -62.43
C ASN A 531 -1.76 25.52 -62.52
N TYR A 532 -0.50 25.92 -62.47
CA TYR A 532 -0.13 27.28 -62.09
C TYR A 532 0.07 28.25 -63.26
N LYS A 533 -0.61 29.41 -63.21
CA LYS A 533 -0.24 30.65 -63.93
C LYS A 533 -0.14 31.91 -63.02
N HIS A 534 -0.60 31.91 -61.76
CA HIS A 534 -0.70 33.14 -60.91
C HIS A 534 0.06 33.09 -59.59
N ARG A 535 0.94 34.05 -59.31
CA ARG A 535 1.72 34.18 -58.06
C ARG A 535 0.95 34.98 -57.01
N TYR A 536 1.00 34.56 -55.75
CA TYR A 536 0.35 35.24 -54.62
C TYR A 536 1.37 35.88 -53.67
N VAL A 537 0.99 36.97 -53.00
CA VAL A 537 1.78 37.57 -51.91
C VAL A 537 0.94 37.73 -50.64
N VAL A 538 1.59 37.93 -49.50
CA VAL A 538 0.89 38.09 -48.21
C VAL A 538 0.04 39.36 -48.21
N LYS A 539 -1.28 39.19 -48.11
CA LYS A 539 -2.25 40.27 -47.87
C LYS A 539 -2.31 40.64 -46.39
N ASN A 540 -2.25 39.66 -45.50
CA ASN A 540 -2.42 39.85 -44.06
C ASN A 540 -1.33 39.12 -43.27
N LYS A 541 -0.51 39.89 -42.54
CA LYS A 541 0.63 39.39 -41.76
C LYS A 541 0.24 38.60 -40.50
N LYS A 542 -1.03 38.65 -40.07
CA LYS A 542 -1.52 37.94 -38.87
C LYS A 542 -1.69 36.42 -39.09
N GLY A 543 -1.59 35.93 -40.33
CA GLY A 543 -1.76 34.53 -40.66
C GLY A 543 -0.50 33.67 -40.52
N ASN A 544 -0.67 32.35 -40.64
CA ASN A 544 0.41 31.37 -40.65
C ASN A 544 0.29 30.42 -41.85
N VAL A 545 1.39 29.74 -42.14
CA VAL A 545 1.46 28.56 -43.01
C VAL A 545 1.38 27.33 -42.11
N TYR A 546 0.46 26.41 -42.42
CA TYR A 546 0.14 25.27 -41.58
C TYR A 546 0.44 23.92 -42.23
N GLY A 547 0.89 22.96 -41.44
CA GLY A 547 0.78 21.53 -41.74
C GLY A 547 -0.55 21.00 -41.23
N PHE A 548 -1.07 19.95 -41.87
CA PHE A 548 -2.21 19.19 -41.36
C PHE A 548 -1.67 17.90 -40.75
N GLN A 549 -1.83 17.74 -39.44
CA GLN A 549 -1.42 16.54 -38.71
C GLN A 549 -2.66 15.72 -38.36
N GLY A 550 -2.71 14.46 -38.82
CA GLY A 550 -3.87 13.57 -38.67
C GLY A 550 -4.45 13.13 -40.02
N GLY A 551 -5.62 12.50 -39.98
CA GLY A 551 -6.31 11.98 -41.16
C GLY A 551 -7.28 12.99 -41.78
N SER A 552 -7.73 12.75 -43.01
CA SER A 552 -8.64 13.68 -43.73
C SER A 552 -9.94 13.98 -42.97
N ASN A 553 -10.43 13.06 -42.16
CA ASN A 553 -11.65 13.22 -41.36
C ASN A 553 -11.41 13.70 -39.92
N ASP A 554 -10.16 13.82 -39.51
CA ASP A 554 -9.76 14.20 -38.15
C ASP A 554 -8.30 14.67 -38.14
N PHE A 555 -8.10 15.97 -38.36
CA PHE A 555 -6.78 16.59 -38.38
C PHE A 555 -6.73 17.93 -37.64
N GLN A 556 -5.50 18.35 -37.36
CA GLN A 556 -5.17 19.60 -36.69
C GLN A 556 -4.20 20.45 -37.50
N PHE A 557 -4.32 21.76 -37.30
CA PHE A 557 -3.40 22.73 -37.87
C PHE A 557 -2.14 22.80 -37.00
N VAL A 558 -0.99 22.51 -37.59
CA VAL A 558 0.33 22.72 -36.98
C VAL A 558 0.97 23.92 -37.65
N THR A 559 1.35 24.94 -36.89
CA THR A 559 2.04 26.10 -37.47
C THR A 559 3.43 25.69 -37.93
N LEU A 560 3.71 25.83 -39.23
CA LEU A 560 5.04 25.60 -39.81
C LEU A 560 5.81 26.93 -39.94
N HIS A 561 5.12 27.99 -40.37
CA HIS A 561 5.73 29.29 -40.57
C HIS A 561 4.76 30.43 -40.23
N TYR A 562 5.29 31.57 -39.78
CA TYR A 562 4.51 32.79 -39.53
C TYR A 562 4.57 33.72 -40.74
N LEU A 563 3.43 34.12 -41.31
CA LEU A 563 3.42 34.96 -42.53
C LEU A 563 4.03 36.35 -42.31
N LYS A 564 4.02 36.86 -41.07
CA LYS A 564 4.69 38.12 -40.72
C LYS A 564 6.18 38.15 -41.07
N ASN A 565 6.84 36.99 -41.10
CA ASN A 565 8.26 36.84 -41.44
C ASN A 565 8.51 36.79 -42.96
N TYR A 566 7.45 36.68 -43.77
CA TYR A 566 7.51 36.50 -45.22
C TYR A 566 6.60 37.49 -45.99
N PRO A 567 6.60 38.80 -45.66
CA PRO A 567 5.57 39.73 -46.15
C PRO A 567 5.67 40.03 -47.66
N LYS A 568 6.85 39.86 -48.26
CA LYS A 568 7.13 40.10 -49.69
C LYS A 568 7.35 38.80 -50.47
N THR A 569 7.20 37.64 -49.83
CA THR A 569 7.47 36.35 -50.48
C THR A 569 6.38 36.02 -51.50
N HIS A 570 6.79 35.66 -52.71
CA HIS A 570 5.89 35.12 -53.72
C HIS A 570 5.65 33.63 -53.48
N PHE A 571 4.37 33.28 -53.38
CA PHE A 571 3.90 31.93 -53.15
C PHE A 571 3.23 31.34 -54.40
N VAL A 572 3.49 30.05 -54.62
CA VAL A 572 2.89 29.19 -55.63
C VAL A 572 1.98 28.17 -54.93
N VAL A 573 0.67 28.21 -55.21
CA VAL A 573 -0.41 27.34 -54.68
C VAL A 573 -0.55 26.04 -55.48
N THR A 574 0.03 24.92 -55.09
CA THR A 574 -0.14 23.69 -55.89
C THR A 574 -1.50 22.99 -55.67
N ARG A 575 -2.23 23.32 -54.59
CA ARG A 575 -3.51 22.68 -54.24
C ARG A 575 -4.48 23.66 -53.59
N VAL A 576 -5.77 23.45 -53.85
CA VAL A 576 -6.87 24.09 -53.12
C VAL A 576 -7.54 23.03 -52.25
N THR A 577 -7.61 23.26 -50.96
CA THR A 577 -8.23 22.36 -49.98
C THR A 577 -9.35 23.06 -49.22
N TYR A 578 -10.55 22.50 -49.27
CA TYR A 578 -11.70 22.97 -48.52
C TYR A 578 -11.75 22.22 -47.19
N VAL A 579 -11.61 22.95 -46.10
CA VAL A 579 -11.60 22.43 -44.73
C VAL A 579 -12.91 22.80 -44.05
N LYS A 580 -13.74 21.81 -43.71
CA LYS A 580 -14.84 21.98 -42.76
C LYS A 580 -14.24 22.00 -41.36
N LYS A 581 -14.21 23.17 -40.73
CA LYS A 581 -13.67 23.34 -39.39
C LYS A 581 -14.65 22.86 -38.32
N TYR A 582 -14.15 22.81 -37.08
CA TYR A 582 -14.93 22.47 -35.89
C TYR A 582 -16.21 23.30 -35.70
N ASP A 583 -16.26 24.53 -36.22
CA ASP A 583 -17.43 25.42 -36.19
C ASP A 583 -18.52 25.05 -37.23
N GLY A 584 -18.30 23.99 -38.01
CA GLY A 584 -19.21 23.53 -39.05
C GLY A 584 -19.09 24.27 -40.38
N LYS A 585 -18.29 25.35 -40.45
CA LYS A 585 -18.09 26.15 -41.67
C LYS A 585 -16.94 25.59 -42.51
N THR A 586 -17.06 25.77 -43.82
CA THR A 586 -16.03 25.35 -44.79
C THR A 586 -15.15 26.52 -45.18
N TYR A 587 -13.84 26.35 -45.06
CA TYR A 587 -12.83 27.36 -45.35
C TYR A 587 -11.91 26.88 -46.47
N LYS A 588 -11.59 27.77 -47.40
CA LYS A 588 -10.66 27.50 -48.50
C LYS A 588 -9.22 27.74 -48.05
N TYR A 589 -8.39 26.72 -48.19
CA TYR A 589 -6.96 26.75 -47.92
C TYR A 589 -6.18 26.49 -49.22
N TYR A 590 -5.06 27.18 -49.36
CA TYR A 590 -4.11 27.05 -50.43
C TYR A 590 -2.87 26.33 -49.92
N TYR A 591 -2.48 25.23 -50.55
CA TYR A 591 -1.17 24.64 -50.29
C TYR A 591 -0.12 25.39 -51.09
N VAL A 592 0.72 26.18 -50.41
CA VAL A 592 1.71 27.07 -51.02
C VAL A 592 3.12 26.52 -50.93
N HIS A 593 3.98 26.99 -51.84
CA HIS A 593 5.44 26.91 -51.79
C HIS A 593 6.04 28.27 -52.13
N SER A 594 7.08 28.70 -51.41
CA SER A 594 7.92 29.81 -51.85
C SER A 594 8.79 29.39 -53.04
N LEU A 595 9.20 30.34 -53.88
CA LEU A 595 10.03 30.06 -55.07
C LEU A 595 11.36 29.37 -54.73
N ASN A 596 11.93 29.65 -53.56
CA ASN A 596 13.14 29.02 -53.05
C ASN A 596 12.88 27.71 -52.28
N GLY A 597 11.65 27.21 -52.26
CA GLY A 597 11.24 25.98 -51.57
C GLY A 597 11.20 26.02 -50.04
N LYS A 598 11.75 27.07 -49.40
CA LYS A 598 11.95 27.14 -47.94
C LYS A 598 10.68 27.25 -47.10
N VAL A 599 9.57 27.71 -47.68
CA VAL A 599 8.29 27.89 -46.98
C VAL A 599 7.22 27.14 -47.75
N HIS A 600 6.60 26.14 -47.12
CA HIS A 600 5.51 25.41 -47.74
C HIS A 600 4.46 24.95 -46.73
N GLY A 601 3.23 24.74 -47.19
CA GLY A 601 2.11 24.29 -46.36
C GLY A 601 0.79 24.99 -46.70
N TYR A 602 -0.25 24.77 -45.89
CA TYR A 602 -1.58 25.32 -46.10
C TYR A 602 -1.73 26.72 -45.51
N VAL A 603 -2.20 27.67 -46.31
CA VAL A 603 -2.53 29.04 -45.92
C VAL A 603 -4.00 29.30 -46.21
N TRP A 604 -4.71 29.95 -45.29
CA TRP A 604 -6.09 30.35 -45.56
C TRP A 604 -6.12 31.39 -46.69
N ASN A 605 -6.99 31.20 -47.70
CA ASN A 605 -6.96 32.00 -48.93
C ASN A 605 -7.06 33.51 -48.67
N GLY A 606 -7.81 33.94 -47.65
CA GLY A 606 -7.99 35.35 -47.31
C GLY A 606 -6.73 36.07 -46.79
N TYR A 607 -5.64 35.34 -46.52
CA TYR A 607 -4.34 35.93 -46.17
C TYR A 607 -3.43 36.20 -47.36
N LEU A 608 -3.85 35.81 -48.56
CA LEU A 608 -3.10 35.99 -49.80
C LEU A 608 -3.88 36.91 -50.76
N LYS A 609 -3.16 37.67 -51.59
CA LYS A 609 -3.72 38.48 -52.68
C LYS A 609 -2.93 38.29 -53.95
#